data_AF-A0A1C5BRT7-F1
#
_entry.id   AF-A0A1C5BRT7-F1
#
_cell.length_a   1.000
_cell.length_b   1.000
_cell.length_c   1.000
_cell.angle_alpha   90.00
_cell.angle_beta   90.00
_cell.angle_gamma   90.00
#
_symmetry.space_group_name_H-M   'P 1'
#
loop_
_entity.id
_entity.type
_entity.pdbx_description
1 polymer ?
#
loop_
_entity_poly.entity_id
_entity_poly.type
_entity_poly.pdbx_seq_one_letter_code
_entity_poly.pdbx_strand_id
1 'polypeptide(L)'
;MVDDYLAVADAVQTDIDAAEAHVFSEHAGRGDAGRIYQLKRELLELKRAVAPLDRPLHALATKPLPPVGPDIQPYFRDVAGHLARVTEQIASFDALLDSILQAHLAQVTVAQNEDMRKITAWAAVIAVPTMVCGVYGMNFDHMPELRWAYGYFLVLGVIATACLLLHRSFRRNGWL
;
A
#
# COMPACT_ATOMS: atom_id res chain seq x y z
N MET A 1 -39.38 -0.79 -2.15
CA MET A 1 -38.63 -0.56 -3.42
C MET A 1 -37.53 0.49 -3.28
N VAL A 2 -37.73 1.56 -2.49
CA VAL A 2 -36.62 2.45 -2.09
C VAL A 2 -35.75 1.84 -0.99
N ASP A 3 -36.35 1.02 -0.12
CA ASP A 3 -35.63 0.31 0.96
C ASP A 3 -34.57 -0.68 0.44
N ASP A 4 -34.77 -1.24 -0.76
CA ASP A 4 -33.78 -2.14 -1.39
C ASP A 4 -32.52 -1.40 -1.83
N TYR A 5 -32.64 -0.13 -2.26
CA TYR A 5 -31.47 0.67 -2.65
C TYR A 5 -30.64 1.09 -1.44
N LEU A 6 -31.29 1.35 -0.31
CA LEU A 6 -30.61 1.63 0.96
C LEU A 6 -29.87 0.40 1.49
N ALA A 7 -30.49 -0.78 1.40
CA ALA A 7 -29.85 -2.04 1.79
C ALA A 7 -28.61 -2.36 0.94
N VAL A 8 -28.66 -2.07 -0.36
CA VAL A 8 -27.51 -2.24 -1.27
C VAL A 8 -26.41 -1.22 -0.96
N ALA A 9 -26.75 0.02 -0.64
CA ALA A 9 -25.77 1.04 -0.26
C ALA A 9 -25.05 0.67 1.06
N ASP A 10 -25.78 0.18 2.07
CA ASP A 10 -25.20 -0.29 3.33
C ASP A 10 -24.31 -1.53 3.13
N ALA A 11 -24.69 -2.44 2.23
CA ALA A 11 -23.86 -3.59 1.88
C ALA A 11 -22.53 -3.16 1.24
N VAL A 12 -22.58 -2.19 0.31
CA VAL A 12 -21.37 -1.63 -0.32
C VAL A 12 -20.50 -0.90 0.70
N GLN A 13 -21.11 -0.14 1.63
CA GLN A 13 -20.39 0.53 2.73
C GLN A 13 -19.64 -0.49 3.60
N THR A 14 -20.31 -1.61 3.95
CA THR A 14 -19.73 -2.69 4.75
C THR A 14 -18.54 -3.35 4.03
N ASP A 15 -18.64 -3.55 2.72
CA ASP A 15 -17.55 -4.12 1.92
C ASP A 15 -16.35 -3.18 1.80
N ILE A 16 -16.57 -1.86 1.76
CA ILE A 16 -15.52 -0.84 1.78
C ILE A 16 -14.81 -0.85 3.14
N ASP A 17 -15.56 -0.84 4.24
CA ASP A 17 -14.99 -0.89 5.59
C ASP A 17 -14.17 -2.17 5.82
N ALA A 18 -14.62 -3.30 5.28
CA ALA A 18 -13.88 -4.56 5.33
C ALA A 18 -12.59 -4.50 4.50
N ALA A 19 -12.62 -3.88 3.31
CA ALA A 19 -11.43 -3.68 2.49
C ALA A 19 -10.42 -2.75 3.17
N GLU A 20 -10.89 -1.68 3.84
CA GLU A 20 -10.05 -0.78 4.63
C GLU A 20 -9.37 -1.55 5.78
N ALA A 21 -10.15 -2.29 6.59
CA ALA A 21 -9.62 -3.06 7.71
C ALA A 21 -8.56 -4.10 7.30
N HIS A 22 -8.72 -4.71 6.12
CA HIS A 22 -7.74 -5.66 5.58
C HIS A 22 -6.44 -4.98 5.15
N VAL A 23 -6.52 -3.85 4.42
CA VAL A 23 -5.36 -3.08 3.95
C VAL A 23 -4.53 -2.52 5.11
N PHE A 24 -5.17 -2.16 6.22
CA PHE A 24 -4.47 -1.65 7.42
C PHE A 24 -4.02 -2.75 8.38
N SER A 25 -4.26 -4.03 8.08
CA SER A 25 -3.78 -5.14 8.92
C SER A 25 -2.30 -5.46 8.67
N GLU A 26 -1.57 -5.93 9.69
CA GLU A 26 -0.14 -6.30 9.62
C GLU A 26 0.18 -7.40 8.59
N HIS A 27 -0.81 -7.99 7.93
CA HIS A 27 -0.69 -9.04 6.91
C HIS A 27 -1.14 -8.61 5.51
N ALA A 28 -1.18 -7.31 5.22
CA ALA A 28 -1.52 -6.75 3.90
C ALA A 28 -0.57 -7.28 2.80
N GLY A 29 -0.90 -8.45 2.28
CA GLY A 29 -0.19 -9.15 1.23
C GLY A 29 -0.69 -8.72 -0.14
N ARG A 30 -0.02 -9.24 -1.19
CA ARG A 30 -0.32 -9.01 -2.63
C ARG A 30 -1.80 -9.20 -3.05
N GLY A 31 -2.67 -9.72 -2.18
CA GLY A 31 -4.11 -9.86 -2.38
C GLY A 31 -4.94 -8.58 -2.20
N ASP A 32 -4.47 -7.59 -1.45
CA ASP A 32 -5.29 -6.40 -1.11
C ASP A 32 -5.42 -5.41 -2.27
N ALA A 33 -4.35 -5.19 -3.04
CA ALA A 33 -4.38 -4.34 -4.23
C ALA A 33 -5.37 -4.86 -5.30
N GLY A 34 -5.54 -6.18 -5.41
CA GLY A 34 -6.49 -6.79 -6.34
C GLY A 34 -7.95 -6.51 -5.96
N ARG A 35 -8.26 -6.53 -4.67
CA ARG A 35 -9.60 -6.23 -4.15
C ARG A 35 -9.95 -4.75 -4.31
N ILE A 36 -9.02 -3.83 -3.98
CA ILE A 36 -9.19 -2.39 -4.22
C ILE A 36 -9.47 -2.11 -5.71
N TYR A 37 -8.77 -2.80 -6.61
CA TYR A 37 -8.99 -2.65 -8.06
C TYR A 37 -10.36 -3.16 -8.51
N GLN A 38 -10.85 -4.27 -7.95
CA GLN A 38 -12.21 -4.77 -8.22
C GLN A 38 -13.28 -3.77 -7.77
N LEU A 39 -13.18 -3.26 -6.54
CA LEU A 39 -14.06 -2.22 -6.00
C LEU A 39 -14.08 -0.97 -6.90
N LYS A 40 -12.89 -0.51 -7.33
CA LYS A 40 -12.80 0.64 -8.26
C LYS A 40 -13.48 0.38 -9.61
N ARG A 41 -13.42 -0.87 -10.10
CA ARG A 41 -14.05 -1.25 -11.36
C ARG A 41 -15.56 -1.31 -11.26
N GLU A 42 -16.10 -1.92 -10.20
CA GLU A 42 -17.54 -1.96 -9.94
C GLU A 42 -18.11 -0.54 -9.77
N LEU A 43 -17.40 0.32 -9.05
CA LEU A 43 -17.77 1.73 -8.89
C LEU A 43 -17.79 2.49 -10.23
N LEU A 44 -16.81 2.23 -11.09
CA LEU A 44 -16.77 2.84 -12.42
C LEU A 44 -17.91 2.35 -13.33
N GLU A 45 -18.28 1.08 -13.22
CA GLU A 45 -19.42 0.50 -13.93
C GLU A 45 -20.74 1.14 -13.44
N LEU A 46 -20.92 1.30 -12.13
CA LEU A 46 -22.06 2.02 -11.56
C LEU A 46 -22.13 3.47 -12.03
N LYS A 47 -21.01 4.20 -11.99
CA LYS A 47 -20.91 5.59 -12.48
C LYS A 47 -21.31 5.70 -13.94
N ARG A 48 -20.90 4.76 -14.79
CA ARG A 48 -21.24 4.72 -16.22
C ARG A 48 -22.72 4.42 -16.47
N ALA A 49 -23.37 3.64 -15.62
CA ALA A 49 -24.80 3.36 -15.71
C ALA A 49 -25.65 4.55 -15.24
N VAL A 50 -25.22 5.26 -14.19
CA VAL A 50 -25.95 6.35 -13.54
C VAL A 50 -25.79 7.69 -14.27
N ALA A 51 -24.59 8.01 -14.75
CA ALA A 51 -24.29 9.29 -15.42
C ALA A 51 -25.21 9.66 -16.61
N PRO A 52 -25.59 8.75 -17.53
CA PRO A 52 -26.47 9.11 -18.64
C PRO A 52 -27.93 9.37 -18.23
N LEU A 53 -28.35 8.96 -17.03
CA LEU A 53 -29.71 9.16 -16.52
C LEU A 53 -29.93 10.57 -15.96
N ASP A 54 -28.86 11.29 -15.64
CA ASP A 54 -28.90 12.61 -15.03
C ASP A 54 -29.60 13.66 -15.92
N ARG A 55 -29.13 13.81 -17.17
CA ARG A 55 -29.73 14.74 -18.15
C ARG A 55 -31.23 14.52 -18.39
N PRO A 56 -31.72 13.31 -18.72
CA PRO A 56 -33.14 13.09 -18.97
C PRO A 56 -34.00 13.25 -17.71
N LEU A 57 -33.52 12.83 -16.53
CA LEU A 57 -34.25 13.03 -15.26
C LEU A 57 -34.34 14.51 -14.89
N HIS A 58 -33.26 15.27 -15.04
CA HIS A 58 -33.31 16.72 -14.84
C HIS A 58 -34.24 17.42 -15.83
N ALA A 59 -34.27 17.00 -17.10
CA ALA A 59 -35.17 17.54 -18.11
C ALA A 59 -36.65 17.30 -17.75
N LEU A 60 -36.99 16.09 -17.28
CA LEU A 60 -38.34 15.70 -16.83
C LEU A 60 -38.76 16.38 -15.52
N ALA A 61 -37.80 16.62 -14.61
CA ALA A 61 -38.05 17.29 -13.33
C ALA A 61 -38.30 18.81 -13.48
N THR A 62 -37.73 19.44 -14.53
CA THR A 62 -37.70 20.90 -14.68
C THR A 62 -38.67 21.43 -15.73
N LYS A 63 -38.95 20.68 -16.80
CA LYS A 63 -39.88 21.10 -17.86
C LYS A 63 -41.21 20.34 -17.75
N PRO A 64 -42.37 21.03 -17.72
CA PRO A 64 -43.65 20.37 -17.94
C PRO A 64 -43.71 19.92 -19.41
N LEU A 65 -43.42 18.65 -19.66
CA LEU A 65 -43.54 18.03 -20.97
C LEU A 65 -45.02 17.62 -21.19
N PRO A 66 -45.57 17.79 -22.41
CA PRO A 66 -46.98 17.50 -22.70
C PRO A 66 -47.52 16.13 -22.27
N PRO A 67 -46.74 15.02 -22.29
CA PRO A 67 -47.21 13.72 -21.80
C PRO A 67 -47.11 13.53 -20.27
N VAL A 68 -46.53 14.46 -19.52
CA VAL A 68 -46.33 14.34 -18.06
C VAL A 68 -47.36 15.21 -17.34
N GLY A 69 -48.36 14.57 -16.73
CA GLY A 69 -49.36 15.27 -15.91
C GLY A 69 -48.72 15.98 -14.70
N PRO A 70 -49.29 17.11 -14.24
CA PRO A 70 -48.74 17.92 -13.14
C PRO A 70 -48.54 17.14 -11.82
N ASP A 71 -49.28 16.05 -11.60
CA ASP A 71 -49.19 15.22 -10.40
C ASP A 71 -47.95 14.30 -10.36
N ILE A 72 -47.30 14.01 -11.50
CA ILE A 72 -46.18 13.06 -11.60
C ILE A 72 -44.82 13.79 -11.56
N GLN A 73 -44.82 15.10 -11.81
CA GLN A 73 -43.62 15.94 -11.80
C GLN A 73 -42.86 15.96 -10.44
N PRO A 74 -43.52 15.92 -9.27
CA PRO A 74 -42.84 15.80 -7.97
C PRO A 74 -42.04 14.49 -7.83
N TYR A 75 -42.54 13.37 -8.37
CA TYR A 75 -41.84 12.09 -8.34
C TYR A 75 -40.53 12.14 -9.14
N PHE A 76 -40.54 12.73 -10.34
CA PHE A 76 -39.32 12.89 -11.14
C PHE A 76 -38.29 13.80 -10.47
N ARG A 77 -38.75 14.83 -9.75
CA ARG A 77 -37.88 15.72 -8.99
C ARG A 77 -37.20 15.01 -7.83
N ASP A 78 -37.93 14.14 -7.12
CA ASP A 78 -37.38 13.33 -6.03
C ASP A 78 -36.38 12.29 -6.55
N VAL A 79 -36.67 11.63 -7.67
CA VAL A 79 -35.74 10.68 -8.32
C VAL A 79 -34.47 11.38 -8.80
N ALA A 80 -34.58 12.57 -9.40
CA ALA A 80 -33.41 13.36 -9.79
C ALA A 80 -32.55 13.74 -8.56
N GLY A 81 -33.18 14.09 -7.44
CA GLY A 81 -32.49 14.36 -6.17
C GLY A 81 -31.77 13.13 -5.60
N HIS A 82 -32.38 11.95 -5.67
CA HIS A 82 -31.72 10.70 -5.29
C HIS A 82 -30.52 10.38 -6.18
N LEU A 83 -30.66 10.54 -7.50
CA LEU A 83 -29.56 10.33 -8.46
C LEU A 83 -28.36 11.25 -8.19
N ALA A 84 -28.63 12.52 -7.88
CA ALA A 84 -27.59 13.49 -7.54
C ALA A 84 -26.80 13.06 -6.30
N ARG A 85 -27.51 12.62 -5.24
CA ARG A 85 -26.88 12.11 -4.01
C ARG A 85 -26.01 10.88 -4.26
N VAL A 86 -26.50 9.91 -5.05
CA VAL A 86 -25.73 8.71 -5.41
C VAL A 86 -24.48 9.09 -6.21
N THR A 87 -24.58 10.06 -7.13
CA THR A 87 -23.44 10.52 -7.93
C THR A 87 -22.37 11.18 -7.05
N GLU A 88 -22.77 11.93 -6.03
CA GLU A 88 -21.87 12.55 -5.06
C GLU A 88 -21.17 11.50 -4.17
N GLN A 89 -21.89 10.48 -3.71
CA GLN A 89 -21.31 9.33 -3.00
C GLN A 89 -20.35 8.51 -3.86
N ILE A 90 -20.66 8.29 -5.13
CA ILE A 90 -19.73 7.63 -6.06
C ILE A 90 -18.43 8.42 -6.16
N ALA A 91 -18.50 9.75 -6.21
CA ALA A 91 -17.31 10.59 -6.26
C ALA A 91 -16.48 10.53 -4.97
N SER A 92 -17.12 10.45 -3.79
CA SER A 92 -16.40 10.31 -2.52
C SER A 92 -15.72 8.94 -2.41
N PHE A 93 -16.39 7.86 -2.82
CA PHE A 93 -15.81 6.52 -2.83
C PHE A 93 -14.63 6.39 -3.79
N ASP A 94 -14.69 7.00 -4.98
CA ASP A 94 -13.56 7.03 -5.94
C ASP A 94 -12.33 7.70 -5.30
N ALA A 95 -12.52 8.81 -4.60
CA ALA A 95 -11.45 9.52 -3.89
C ALA A 95 -10.86 8.70 -2.73
N LEU A 96 -11.70 8.00 -1.96
CA LEU A 96 -11.25 7.11 -0.88
C LEU A 96 -10.44 5.92 -1.41
N LEU A 97 -10.95 5.24 -2.45
CA LEU A 97 -10.25 4.12 -3.08
C LEU A 97 -8.89 4.54 -3.65
N ASP A 98 -8.79 5.73 -4.25
CA ASP A 98 -7.51 6.28 -4.70
C ASP A 98 -6.56 6.57 -3.55
N SER A 99 -7.05 7.11 -2.44
CA SER A 99 -6.24 7.36 -1.24
C SER A 99 -5.70 6.05 -0.64
N ILE A 100 -6.55 5.02 -0.53
CA ILE A 100 -6.17 3.69 -0.03
C ILE A 100 -5.14 3.04 -0.94
N LEU A 101 -5.34 3.09 -2.27
CA LEU A 101 -4.39 2.53 -3.23
C LEU A 101 -3.01 3.20 -3.13
N GLN A 102 -2.98 4.53 -2.99
CA GLN A 102 -1.74 5.27 -2.80
C GLN A 102 -1.05 4.91 -1.48
N ALA A 103 -1.81 4.79 -0.38
CA ALA A 103 -1.28 4.38 0.91
C ALA A 103 -0.67 2.97 0.86
N HIS A 104 -1.36 2.01 0.23
CA HIS A 104 -0.86 0.65 0.05
C HIS A 104 0.44 0.63 -0.77
N LEU A 105 0.51 1.39 -1.87
CA LEU A 105 1.75 1.52 -2.66
C LEU A 105 2.91 2.14 -1.85
N ALA A 106 2.62 3.13 -1.00
CA ALA A 106 3.61 3.73 -0.11
C ALA A 106 4.12 2.72 0.92
N GLN A 107 3.23 1.95 1.54
CA GLN A 107 3.61 0.88 2.48
C GLN A 107 4.48 -0.20 1.82
N VAL A 108 4.12 -0.66 0.62
CA VAL A 108 4.94 -1.63 -0.14
C VAL A 108 6.33 -1.08 -0.42
N THR A 109 6.42 0.21 -0.77
CA THR A 109 7.72 0.88 -1.01
C THR A 109 8.54 0.98 0.27
N VAL A 110 7.91 1.28 1.42
CA VAL A 110 8.58 1.29 2.73
C VAL A 110 9.11 -0.10 3.07
N ALA A 111 8.29 -1.15 2.90
CA ALA A 111 8.72 -2.53 3.14
C ALA A 111 9.91 -2.94 2.25
N GLN A 112 9.89 -2.58 0.96
CA GLN A 112 11.03 -2.80 0.06
C GLN A 112 12.31 -2.08 0.50
N ASN A 113 12.17 -0.86 1.03
CA ASN A 113 13.32 -0.12 1.57
C ASN A 113 13.87 -0.78 2.84
N GLU A 114 13.02 -1.33 3.70
CA GLU A 114 13.48 -2.11 4.85
C GLU A 114 14.20 -3.40 4.44
N ASP A 115 13.70 -4.12 3.43
CA ASP A 115 14.35 -5.33 2.92
C ASP A 115 15.70 -5.01 2.25
N MET A 116 15.78 -3.94 1.46
CA MET A 116 17.05 -3.45 0.89
C MET A 116 18.06 -3.12 1.99
N ARG A 117 17.60 -2.47 3.07
CA ARG A 117 18.45 -2.15 4.24
C ARG A 117 18.96 -3.43 4.91
N LYS A 118 18.12 -4.46 5.07
CA LYS A 118 18.52 -5.77 5.63
C LYS A 118 19.52 -6.51 4.75
N ILE A 119 19.33 -6.53 3.43
CA ILE A 119 20.28 -7.16 2.50
C ILE A 119 21.63 -6.43 2.53
N THR A 120 21.62 -5.10 2.46
CA THR A 120 22.85 -4.28 2.51
C THR A 120 23.57 -4.46 3.84
N ALA A 121 22.81 -4.59 4.94
CA ALA A 121 23.36 -4.89 6.26
C ALA A 121 24.16 -6.20 6.27
N TRP A 122 23.57 -7.28 5.77
CA TRP A 122 24.23 -8.59 5.66
C TRP A 122 25.44 -8.55 4.73
N ALA A 123 25.34 -7.87 3.59
CA ALA A 123 26.47 -7.69 2.67
C ALA A 123 27.65 -6.98 3.35
N ALA A 124 27.39 -5.93 4.14
CA ALA A 124 28.44 -5.23 4.90
C ALA A 124 29.09 -6.13 5.97
N VAL A 125 28.30 -6.95 6.67
CA VAL A 125 28.80 -7.92 7.66
C VAL A 125 29.71 -8.97 7.02
N ILE A 126 29.43 -9.40 5.78
CA ILE A 126 30.25 -10.37 5.03
C ILE A 126 31.47 -9.71 4.37
N ALA A 127 31.34 -8.47 3.91
CA ALA A 127 32.40 -7.74 3.21
C ALA A 127 33.64 -7.51 4.09
N VAL A 128 33.44 -7.25 5.39
CA VAL A 128 34.54 -6.99 6.33
C VAL A 128 35.48 -8.19 6.53
N PRO A 129 35.00 -9.40 6.91
CA PRO A 129 35.87 -10.56 7.02
C PRO A 129 36.45 -10.96 5.66
N THR A 130 35.72 -10.75 4.55
CA THR A 130 36.23 -11.01 3.20
C THR A 130 37.39 -10.08 2.86
N MET A 131 37.31 -8.78 3.19
CA MET A 131 38.39 -7.82 3.01
C MET A 131 39.63 -8.20 3.85
N VAL A 132 39.43 -8.60 5.11
CA VAL A 132 40.54 -9.04 5.97
C VAL A 132 41.18 -10.33 5.43
N CYS A 133 40.38 -11.32 5.03
CA CYS A 133 40.88 -12.53 4.37
C CYS A 133 41.59 -12.21 3.04
N GLY A 134 41.12 -11.22 2.28
CA GLY A 134 41.78 -10.77 1.04
C GLY A 134 43.16 -10.18 1.33
N VAL A 135 43.27 -9.28 2.32
CA VAL A 135 44.55 -8.67 2.73
C VAL A 135 45.52 -9.72 3.28
N TYR A 136 45.04 -10.68 4.08
CA TYR A 136 45.87 -11.75 4.62
C TYR A 136 46.16 -12.89 3.62
N GLY A 137 45.31 -13.07 2.61
CA GLY A 137 45.51 -14.02 1.51
C GLY A 137 46.45 -13.50 0.43
N MET A 138 46.64 -12.18 0.35
CA MET A 138 47.77 -11.57 -0.36
C MET A 138 49.03 -11.87 0.44
N ASN A 139 49.73 -12.92 0.03
CA ASN A 139 50.94 -13.47 0.61
C ASN A 139 52.08 -12.42 0.66
N PHE A 140 52.07 -11.54 1.68
CA PHE A 140 53.15 -10.60 1.93
C PHE A 140 54.37 -11.37 2.46
N ASP A 141 55.37 -11.54 1.61
CA ASP A 141 56.67 -12.19 1.87
C ASP A 141 57.53 -11.49 2.96
N HIS A 142 57.03 -10.41 3.57
CA HIS A 142 57.63 -9.68 4.70
C HIS A 142 56.55 -9.31 5.72
N MET A 143 56.12 -10.28 6.55
CA MET A 143 55.35 -10.01 7.76
C MET A 143 56.24 -10.19 9.01
N PRO A 144 56.72 -9.11 9.67
CA PRO A 144 57.54 -9.21 10.89
C PRO A 144 56.80 -9.87 12.08
N GLU A 145 55.47 -10.01 11.98
CA GLU A 145 54.58 -10.61 13.00
C GLU A 145 54.63 -12.15 13.04
N LEU A 146 55.20 -12.82 12.02
CA LEU A 146 55.30 -14.28 11.97
C LEU A 146 56.32 -14.86 12.96
N ARG A 147 57.21 -14.04 13.52
CA ARG A 147 58.21 -14.45 14.52
C ARG A 147 57.68 -14.44 15.95
N TRP A 148 56.45 -13.98 16.17
CA TRP A 148 55.87 -13.82 17.51
C TRP A 148 54.72 -14.81 17.72
N ALA A 149 54.87 -15.71 18.69
CA ALA A 149 53.90 -16.78 18.98
C ALA A 149 52.46 -16.29 19.28
N TYR A 150 52.32 -15.01 19.64
CA TYR A 150 51.03 -14.37 19.93
C TYR A 150 50.42 -13.61 18.75
N GLY A 151 51.12 -13.44 17.63
CA GLY A 151 50.61 -12.71 16.46
C GLY A 151 49.34 -13.32 15.88
N TYR A 152 49.28 -14.66 15.81
CA TYR A 152 48.11 -15.40 15.36
C TYR A 152 46.86 -15.15 16.23
N PHE A 153 47.03 -15.13 17.56
CA PHE A 153 45.93 -14.85 18.50
C PHE A 153 45.49 -13.38 18.45
N LEU A 154 46.40 -12.45 18.20
CA LEU A 154 46.10 -11.02 18.06
C LEU A 154 45.26 -10.76 16.81
N VAL A 155 45.59 -11.38 15.67
CA VAL A 155 44.83 -11.27 14.43
C VAL A 155 43.42 -11.87 14.58
N LEU A 156 43.30 -13.06 15.19
CA LEU A 156 42.01 -13.63 15.55
C LEU A 156 41.20 -12.73 16.49
N GLY A 157 41.87 -12.09 17.45
CA GLY A 157 41.27 -11.09 18.34
C GLY A 157 40.75 -9.88 17.57
N VAL A 158 41.52 -9.32 16.64
CA VAL A 158 41.10 -8.17 15.81
C VAL A 158 39.91 -8.54 14.91
N ILE A 159 39.93 -9.72 14.29
CA ILE A 159 38.81 -10.22 13.47
C ILE A 159 37.55 -10.41 14.33
N ALA A 160 37.68 -11.09 15.47
CA ALA A 160 36.56 -11.31 16.39
C ALA A 160 36.01 -9.98 16.93
N THR A 161 36.87 -9.02 17.24
CA THR A 161 36.47 -7.69 17.74
C THR A 161 35.80 -6.86 16.66
N ALA A 162 36.31 -6.88 15.42
CA ALA A 162 35.67 -6.21 14.28
C ALA A 162 34.29 -6.81 13.97
N CYS A 163 34.18 -8.14 13.99
CA CYS A 163 32.92 -8.84 13.78
C CYS A 163 31.91 -8.52 14.90
N LEU A 164 32.36 -8.47 16.15
CA LEU A 164 31.54 -8.07 17.31
C LEU A 164 31.12 -6.60 17.25
N LEU A 165 32.01 -5.69 16.87
CA LEU A 165 31.70 -4.26 16.74
C LEU A 165 30.67 -4.02 15.64
N LEU A 166 30.79 -4.69 14.49
CA LEU A 166 29.80 -4.64 13.42
C LEU A 166 28.47 -5.24 13.84
N HIS A 167 28.48 -6.45 14.43
CA HIS A 167 27.26 -7.08 14.91
C HIS A 167 26.53 -6.20 15.94
N ARG A 168 27.29 -5.58 16.86
CA ARG A 168 26.74 -4.72 17.91
C ARG A 168 26.28 -3.36 17.36
N SER A 169 26.95 -2.81 16.35
CA SER A 169 26.53 -1.59 15.66
C SER A 169 25.23 -1.80 14.87
N PHE A 170 25.15 -2.91 14.11
CA PHE A 170 23.94 -3.29 13.37
C PHE A 170 22.73 -3.54 14.30
N ARG A 171 22.97 -4.22 15.43
CA ARG A 171 21.91 -4.44 16.45
C ARG A 171 21.50 -3.13 17.13
N ARG A 172 22.43 -2.21 17.39
CA ARG A 172 22.14 -0.92 18.04
C ARG A 172 21.38 0.04 17.13
N ASN A 173 21.60 -0.02 15.82
CA ASN A 173 20.87 0.83 14.87
C ASN A 173 19.48 0.29 14.52
N GLY A 174 19.09 -0.91 14.99
CA GLY A 174 17.78 -1.51 14.70
C GLY A 174 17.63 -2.01 13.26
N TRP A 175 18.73 -2.41 12.61
CA TRP A 175 18.72 -2.94 11.24
C TRP A 175 18.63 -4.48 11.22
N LEU A 176 18.56 -5.09 12.41
CA LEU A 176 18.39 -6.50 12.70
C LEU A 176 17.25 -6.67 13.70
#